data_AF-H2CHN7-F1
#
_entry.id   AF-H2CHN7-F1
#
_cell.length_a   1.000
_cell.length_b   1.000
_cell.length_c   1.000
_cell.angle_alpha   90.00
_cell.angle_beta   90.00
_cell.angle_gamma   90.00
#
_symmetry.space_group_name_H-M   'P 1'
#
loop_
_entity.id
_entity.type
_entity.pdbx_description
1 polymer ?
#
loop_
_entity_poly.entity_id
_entity_poly.type
_entity_poly.pdbx_seq_one_letter_code
_entity_poly.pdbx_strand_id
1 'polypeptide(L)'
;MLKLILRQIRKYRTPLLLLAVFWTAAGYYIFEHRFELLSYLYRLTQNLPEPGTQNASRAYDFIDDALASLEDERIDLGRMAGSCPAALKHSYRADEEFFQKDWLQQYMQRKEFTDDADLPADLYWKQHRETVSIALHSVLEASLYAYEIPAEITEKEALLVPDLVDRLAAALCNPYPALRVWGDYAYFQEKRAYRVLLEADKDLELRLPFPAEKELLVLSTLKNRGEYIMALRRYAGGAAPADPEEPCTDFRLVCIAPDEAARITDKLIYTSPDDRLGMLYLNQARIYLRLKRKDDREKALNRFEGATSDRSSEVQARLEMGALLATDRRYDEAYRQLHILDVIMGPERKRNREFRALARSVLIGSGRFVEADCFSEEAERGGPRPACVDFKL
;
A
#
# COMPACT_ATOMS: atom_id res chain seq x y z
N MET A 1 -59.46 36.86 -17.48
CA MET A 1 -58.34 36.24 -16.74
C MET A 1 -57.31 35.56 -17.66
N LEU A 2 -57.70 34.66 -18.57
CA LEU A 2 -56.77 33.98 -19.51
C LEU A 2 -55.88 34.91 -20.35
N LYS A 3 -56.43 36.03 -20.88
CA LYS A 3 -55.63 37.04 -21.62
C LYS A 3 -54.58 37.76 -20.78
N LEU A 4 -54.84 37.95 -19.48
CA LEU A 4 -53.93 38.59 -18.53
C LEU A 4 -52.77 37.64 -18.18
N ILE A 5 -53.09 36.36 -17.96
CA ILE A 5 -52.11 35.29 -17.74
C ILE A 5 -51.21 35.13 -18.97
N LEU A 6 -51.79 35.07 -20.18
CA LEU A 6 -51.02 35.01 -21.43
C LEU A 6 -50.10 36.22 -21.66
N ARG A 7 -50.53 37.42 -21.26
CA ARG A 7 -49.68 38.64 -21.32
C ARG A 7 -48.52 38.59 -20.33
N GLN A 8 -48.76 38.10 -19.11
CA GLN A 8 -47.70 37.95 -18.11
C GLN A 8 -46.70 36.85 -18.51
N ILE A 9 -47.15 35.70 -19.00
CA ILE A 9 -46.27 34.63 -19.49
C ILE A 9 -45.41 35.14 -20.65
N ARG A 10 -45.96 35.97 -21.55
CA ARG A 10 -45.19 36.54 -22.67
C ARG A 10 -44.17 37.58 -22.21
N LYS A 11 -44.46 38.36 -21.16
CA LYS A 11 -43.56 39.37 -20.56
C LYS A 11 -42.41 38.72 -19.78
N TYR A 12 -42.67 37.59 -19.11
CA TYR A 12 -41.69 36.87 -18.30
C TYR A 12 -41.19 35.58 -18.95
N ARG A 13 -41.34 35.45 -20.28
CA ARG A 13 -41.02 34.23 -21.03
C ARG A 13 -39.56 33.79 -20.83
N THR A 14 -38.63 34.73 -20.89
CA THR A 14 -37.19 34.51 -20.70
C THR A 14 -36.83 34.09 -19.27
N PRO A 15 -37.25 34.81 -18.20
CA PRO A 15 -36.96 34.35 -16.84
C PRO A 15 -37.67 33.04 -16.49
N LEU A 16 -38.87 32.77 -17.02
CA LEU A 16 -39.53 31.46 -16.85
C LEU A 16 -38.78 30.33 -17.56
N LEU A 17 -38.27 30.56 -18.77
CA LEU A 17 -37.44 29.59 -19.49
C LEU A 17 -36.11 29.34 -18.77
N LEU A 18 -35.44 30.39 -18.30
CA LEU A 18 -34.21 30.26 -17.52
C LEU A 18 -34.44 29.51 -16.21
N LEU A 19 -35.56 29.78 -15.54
CA LEU A 19 -35.93 29.07 -14.31
C LEU A 19 -36.22 27.59 -14.60
N ALA A 20 -36.94 27.29 -15.68
CA ALA A 20 -37.19 25.91 -16.11
C ALA A 20 -35.89 25.17 -16.47
N VAL A 21 -34.99 25.81 -17.23
CA VAL A 21 -33.68 25.24 -17.61
C VAL A 21 -32.80 25.03 -16.38
N PHE A 22 -32.77 25.99 -15.46
CA PHE A 22 -32.04 25.84 -14.20
C PHE A 22 -32.60 24.69 -13.36
N TRP A 23 -33.93 24.56 -13.27
CA TRP A 23 -34.58 23.46 -12.57
C TRP A 23 -34.30 22.10 -13.22
N THR A 24 -34.34 21.99 -14.55
CA THR A 24 -34.04 20.73 -15.23
C THR A 24 -32.56 20.38 -15.14
N ALA A 25 -31.66 21.37 -15.25
CA ALA A 25 -30.22 21.15 -15.09
C ALA A 25 -29.85 20.77 -13.65
N ALA A 26 -30.40 21.49 -12.66
CA ALA A 26 -30.20 21.17 -11.24
C ALA A 26 -30.83 19.82 -10.87
N GLY A 27 -32.03 19.52 -11.38
CA GLY A 27 -32.67 18.22 -11.17
C GLY A 27 -31.90 17.07 -11.82
N TYR A 28 -31.38 17.26 -13.03
CA TYR A 28 -30.51 16.29 -13.70
C TYR A 28 -29.22 16.08 -12.92
N TYR A 29 -28.56 17.17 -12.49
CA TYR A 29 -27.35 17.11 -11.68
C TYR A 29 -27.58 16.38 -10.34
N ILE A 30 -28.66 16.70 -9.63
CA ILE A 30 -29.03 16.01 -8.38
C ILE A 30 -29.30 14.53 -8.65
N PHE A 31 -29.95 14.18 -9.76
CA PHE A 31 -30.25 12.79 -10.08
C PHE A 31 -29.00 12.00 -10.48
N GLU A 32 -28.11 12.61 -11.25
CA GLU A 32 -26.82 12.05 -11.67
C GLU A 32 -25.91 11.81 -10.46
N HIS A 33 -25.82 12.79 -9.54
CA HIS A 33 -25.00 12.73 -8.34
C HIS A 33 -25.77 12.26 -7.09
N ARG A 34 -26.94 11.64 -7.24
CA ARG A 34 -27.86 11.35 -6.11
C ARG A 34 -27.20 10.55 -4.99
N PHE A 35 -26.36 9.57 -5.34
CA PHE A 35 -25.68 8.74 -4.35
C PHE A 35 -24.57 9.50 -3.63
N GLU A 36 -23.82 10.36 -4.34
CA GLU A 36 -22.82 11.23 -3.74
C GLU A 36 -23.48 12.24 -2.78
N LEU A 37 -24.57 12.88 -3.21
CA LEU A 37 -25.35 13.82 -2.41
C LEU A 37 -25.96 13.17 -1.18
N LEU A 38 -26.58 11.98 -1.33
CA LEU A 38 -27.11 11.20 -0.20
C LEU A 38 -25.99 10.75 0.73
N SER A 39 -24.84 10.33 0.20
CA SER A 39 -23.70 9.93 1.02
C SER A 39 -23.10 11.10 1.79
N TYR A 40 -23.09 12.30 1.19
CA TYR A 40 -22.63 13.54 1.80
C TYR A 40 -23.59 14.00 2.91
N LEU A 41 -24.90 14.00 2.63
CA LEU A 41 -25.93 14.29 3.64
C LEU A 41 -25.92 13.26 4.78
N TYR A 42 -25.75 11.99 4.45
CA TYR A 42 -25.62 10.92 5.45
C TYR A 42 -24.39 11.13 6.34
N ARG A 43 -23.24 11.50 5.77
CA ARG A 43 -22.04 11.86 6.55
C ARG A 43 -22.27 13.08 7.44
N LEU A 44 -23.02 14.08 6.99
CA LEU A 44 -23.40 15.24 7.81
C LEU A 44 -24.34 14.86 8.97
N THR A 45 -25.14 13.81 8.81
CA THR A 45 -25.99 13.28 9.89
C THR A 45 -25.26 12.32 10.83
N GLN A 46 -24.11 11.80 10.41
CA GLN A 46 -23.26 10.99 11.28
C GLN A 46 -22.41 11.92 12.16
N ASN A 47 -22.52 11.76 13.48
CA ASN A 47 -21.63 12.42 14.44
C ASN A 47 -20.24 11.76 14.41
N LEU A 48 -19.54 11.92 13.29
CA LEU A 48 -18.18 11.39 13.10
C LEU A 48 -17.19 12.19 13.95
N PRO A 49 -16.17 11.53 14.52
CA PRO A 49 -15.11 12.22 15.25
C PRO A 49 -14.34 13.18 14.34
N GLU A 50 -13.81 14.25 14.92
CA GLU A 50 -12.88 15.14 14.22
C GLU A 50 -11.59 14.38 13.83
N PRO A 51 -10.89 14.79 12.76
CA PRO A 51 -9.63 14.18 12.37
C PRO A 51 -8.62 14.11 13.52
N GLY A 52 -8.11 12.91 13.81
CA GLY A 52 -7.17 12.67 14.92
C GLY A 52 -7.84 12.45 16.29
N THR A 53 -9.18 12.41 16.35
CA THR A 53 -9.95 11.98 17.53
C THR A 53 -10.73 10.70 17.25
N GLN A 54 -11.26 10.08 18.30
CA GLN A 54 -12.02 8.86 18.19
C GLN A 54 -13.13 8.79 19.24
N ASN A 55 -14.16 8.01 18.93
CA ASN A 55 -15.23 7.63 19.83
C ASN A 55 -15.23 6.10 19.99
N ALA A 56 -14.38 5.61 20.90
CA ALA A 56 -14.14 4.18 21.07
C ALA A 56 -15.38 3.42 21.58
N SER A 57 -16.21 4.03 22.43
CA SER A 57 -17.47 3.39 22.87
C SER A 57 -18.41 3.15 21.70
N ARG A 58 -18.60 4.16 20.83
CA ARG A 58 -19.45 4.02 19.66
C ARG A 58 -18.91 2.99 18.66
N ALA A 59 -17.59 2.93 18.49
CA ALA A 59 -16.97 1.91 17.65
C ALA A 59 -17.16 0.51 18.23
N TYR A 60 -17.05 0.36 19.55
CA TYR A 60 -17.20 -0.93 20.22
C TYR A 60 -18.61 -1.50 20.09
N ASP A 61 -19.67 -0.67 20.06
CA ASP A 61 -21.05 -1.13 19.78
C ASP A 61 -21.12 -2.01 18.51
N PHE A 62 -20.39 -1.65 17.45
CA PHE A 62 -20.37 -2.42 16.20
C PHE A 62 -19.45 -3.66 16.27
N ILE A 63 -18.40 -3.59 17.09
CA ILE A 63 -17.40 -4.66 17.22
C ILE A 63 -17.93 -5.77 18.12
N ASP A 64 -18.62 -5.43 19.21
CA ASP A 64 -19.14 -6.38 20.19
C ASP A 64 -20.12 -7.37 19.54
N ASP A 65 -21.10 -6.87 18.79
CA ASP A 65 -22.05 -7.68 18.03
C ASP A 65 -21.35 -8.59 17.01
N ALA A 66 -20.31 -8.07 16.34
CA ALA A 66 -19.53 -8.82 15.36
C ALA A 66 -18.72 -9.95 16.02
N LEU A 67 -18.05 -9.67 17.14
CA LEU A 67 -17.26 -10.66 17.87
C LEU A 67 -18.15 -11.73 18.51
N ALA A 68 -19.29 -11.34 19.10
CA ALA A 68 -20.27 -12.26 19.67
C ALA A 68 -20.76 -13.28 18.62
N SER A 69 -21.08 -12.80 17.41
CA SER A 69 -21.53 -13.67 16.31
C SER A 69 -20.47 -14.70 15.91
N LEU A 70 -19.19 -14.32 15.91
CA LEU A 70 -18.07 -15.23 15.60
C LEU A 70 -17.81 -16.24 16.73
N GLU A 71 -17.93 -15.80 17.99
CA GLU A 71 -17.76 -16.65 19.17
C GLU A 71 -18.89 -17.69 19.29
N ASP A 72 -20.14 -17.29 19.05
CA ASP A 72 -21.33 -18.15 19.12
C ASP A 72 -21.26 -19.31 18.11
N GLU A 73 -20.86 -19.02 16.87
CA GLU A 73 -20.66 -20.04 15.83
C GLU A 73 -19.30 -20.78 15.96
N ARG A 74 -18.42 -20.36 16.89
CA ARG A 74 -17.06 -20.88 17.07
C ARG A 74 -16.24 -20.87 15.78
N ILE A 75 -16.27 -19.74 15.08
CA ILE A 75 -15.59 -19.57 13.80
C ILE A 75 -14.08 -19.36 14.02
N ASP A 76 -13.27 -20.22 13.39
CA ASP A 76 -11.81 -20.10 13.34
C ASP A 76 -11.38 -19.36 12.06
N LEU A 77 -11.12 -18.06 12.21
CA LEU A 77 -10.67 -17.19 11.12
C LEU A 77 -9.32 -17.65 10.53
N GLY A 78 -8.44 -18.24 11.35
CA GLY A 78 -7.14 -18.73 10.91
C GLY A 78 -7.28 -19.95 9.99
N ARG A 79 -8.18 -20.89 10.35
CA ARG A 79 -8.54 -22.01 9.49
C ARG A 79 -9.14 -21.52 8.17
N MET A 80 -10.05 -20.54 8.21
CA MET A 80 -10.65 -19.98 6.99
C MET A 80 -9.60 -19.36 6.08
N ALA A 81 -8.68 -18.55 6.61
CA ALA A 81 -7.60 -17.95 5.84
C ALA A 81 -6.68 -19.01 5.20
N GLY A 82 -6.39 -20.11 5.90
CA GLY A 82 -5.61 -21.24 5.39
C GLY A 82 -6.30 -22.00 4.26
N SER A 83 -7.64 -22.07 4.29
CA SER A 83 -8.48 -22.77 3.32
C SER A 83 -8.91 -21.91 2.13
N CYS A 84 -8.29 -20.73 1.94
CA CYS A 84 -8.66 -19.79 0.91
C CYS A 84 -8.53 -20.36 -0.52
N PRO A 85 -9.60 -20.33 -1.34
CA PRO A 85 -9.57 -20.82 -2.70
C PRO A 85 -8.57 -20.06 -3.57
N ALA A 86 -7.75 -20.78 -4.34
CA ALA A 86 -6.73 -20.18 -5.21
C ALA A 86 -7.33 -19.21 -6.24
N ALA A 87 -8.52 -19.50 -6.76
CA ALA A 87 -9.22 -18.63 -7.70
C ALA A 87 -9.58 -17.25 -7.10
N LEU A 88 -9.91 -17.20 -5.80
CA LEU A 88 -10.23 -15.93 -5.12
C LEU A 88 -8.98 -15.11 -4.78
N LYS A 89 -7.84 -15.77 -4.52
CA LYS A 89 -6.56 -15.08 -4.24
C LYS A 89 -6.07 -14.24 -5.42
N HIS A 90 -6.45 -14.58 -6.65
CA HIS A 90 -5.96 -13.93 -7.87
C HIS A 90 -7.05 -13.20 -8.68
N SER A 91 -8.33 -13.28 -8.27
CA SER A 91 -9.46 -12.68 -9.00
C SER A 91 -9.61 -11.18 -8.77
N TYR A 92 -8.86 -10.61 -7.82
CA TYR A 92 -8.93 -9.20 -7.50
C TYR A 92 -7.73 -8.43 -8.06
N ARG A 93 -7.98 -7.72 -9.15
CA ARG A 93 -7.15 -6.60 -9.61
C ARG A 93 -7.81 -5.32 -9.11
N ALA A 94 -7.03 -4.44 -8.51
CA ALA A 94 -7.48 -3.12 -8.12
C ALA A 94 -7.49 -2.23 -9.37
N ASP A 95 -8.54 -2.35 -10.16
CA ASP A 95 -9.03 -1.26 -11.00
C ASP A 95 -9.44 -0.10 -10.06
N GLU A 96 -9.39 1.15 -10.53
CA GLU A 96 -9.67 2.37 -9.74
C GLU A 96 -11.02 2.35 -8.97
N GLU A 97 -11.92 1.42 -9.31
CA GLU A 97 -13.23 1.19 -8.70
C GLU A 97 -13.16 0.73 -7.23
N PHE A 98 -12.03 0.26 -6.70
CA PHE A 98 -11.91 -0.16 -5.29
C PHE A 98 -12.10 0.97 -4.27
N PHE A 99 -11.78 2.20 -4.64
CA PHE A 99 -11.97 3.34 -3.75
C PHE A 99 -13.45 3.75 -3.62
N GLN A 100 -14.36 3.08 -4.35
CA GLN A 100 -15.78 3.28 -4.21
C GLN A 100 -16.30 2.76 -2.87
N LYS A 101 -17.31 3.46 -2.35
CA LYS A 101 -17.86 3.25 -1.01
C LYS A 101 -18.51 1.87 -0.80
N ASP A 102 -18.93 1.22 -1.89
CA ASP A 102 -19.78 0.00 -1.87
C ASP A 102 -19.03 -1.27 -2.31
N TRP A 103 -17.70 -1.25 -2.33
CA TRP A 103 -16.88 -2.37 -2.83
C TRP A 103 -17.19 -3.71 -2.16
N LEU A 104 -17.51 -3.72 -0.86
CA LEU A 104 -17.83 -4.94 -0.11
C LEU A 104 -19.13 -5.57 -0.59
N GLN A 105 -20.16 -4.75 -0.87
CA GLN A 105 -21.42 -5.22 -1.43
C GLN A 105 -21.24 -5.78 -2.84
N GLN A 106 -20.42 -5.13 -3.66
CA GLN A 106 -20.08 -5.64 -4.99
C GLN A 106 -19.30 -6.96 -4.92
N TYR A 107 -18.39 -7.09 -3.96
CA TYR A 107 -17.60 -8.31 -3.73
C TYR A 107 -18.51 -9.50 -3.35
N MET A 108 -19.46 -9.29 -2.43
CA MET A 108 -20.40 -10.32 -2.00
C MET A 108 -21.35 -10.79 -3.11
N GLN A 109 -21.59 -9.97 -4.14
CA GLN A 109 -22.47 -10.31 -5.26
C GLN A 109 -21.76 -11.11 -6.37
N ARG A 110 -20.45 -11.35 -6.26
CA ARG A 110 -19.70 -12.05 -7.30
C ARG A 110 -20.07 -13.52 -7.37
N LYS A 111 -20.03 -14.06 -8.59
CA LYS A 111 -20.30 -15.47 -8.85
C LYS A 111 -19.27 -16.37 -8.16
N GLU A 112 -18.00 -15.97 -8.09
CA GLU A 112 -17.00 -16.74 -7.32
C GLU A 112 -17.24 -16.67 -5.81
N PHE A 113 -17.91 -15.64 -5.28
CA PHE A 113 -18.25 -15.59 -3.86
C PHE A 113 -19.55 -16.36 -3.55
N THR A 114 -20.47 -16.50 -4.51
CA THR A 114 -21.83 -17.02 -4.31
C THR A 114 -22.08 -18.42 -4.89
N ASP A 115 -21.34 -18.84 -5.92
CA ASP A 115 -21.57 -20.10 -6.62
C ASP A 115 -20.60 -21.18 -6.13
N ASP A 116 -21.15 -22.19 -5.44
CA ASP A 116 -20.37 -23.26 -4.81
C ASP A 116 -19.82 -24.29 -5.80
N ALA A 117 -20.25 -24.24 -7.07
CA ALA A 117 -19.98 -25.25 -8.08
C ALA A 117 -18.52 -25.25 -8.60
N ASP A 118 -17.84 -24.10 -8.60
CA ASP A 118 -16.55 -23.94 -9.27
C ASP A 118 -15.36 -23.75 -8.32
N LEU A 119 -15.59 -23.77 -7.00
CA LEU A 119 -14.53 -23.57 -6.00
C LEU A 119 -14.29 -24.83 -5.18
N PRO A 120 -13.10 -25.46 -5.29
CA PRO A 120 -12.62 -26.43 -4.31
C PRO A 120 -12.20 -25.68 -3.02
N ALA A 121 -13.16 -25.01 -2.39
CA ALA A 121 -13.02 -24.44 -1.05
C ALA A 121 -13.38 -25.50 -0.02
N ASP A 122 -12.74 -25.49 1.15
CA ASP A 122 -13.15 -26.28 2.31
C ASP A 122 -14.64 -25.98 2.62
N LEU A 123 -15.44 -27.02 2.88
CA LEU A 123 -16.85 -26.90 3.29
C LEU A 123 -17.00 -25.93 4.47
N TYR A 124 -16.00 -25.91 5.36
CA TYR A 124 -15.93 -24.99 6.48
C TYR A 124 -15.92 -23.52 6.04
N TRP A 125 -15.14 -23.19 5.00
CA TRP A 125 -15.06 -21.82 4.50
C TRP A 125 -16.40 -21.38 3.89
N LYS A 126 -17.03 -22.25 3.08
CA LYS A 126 -18.33 -21.97 2.45
C LYS A 126 -19.43 -21.74 3.48
N GLN A 127 -19.43 -22.50 4.58
CA GLN A 127 -20.44 -22.41 5.63
C GLN A 127 -20.40 -21.07 6.36
N HIS A 128 -19.21 -20.52 6.62
CA HIS A 128 -19.06 -19.36 7.52
C HIS A 128 -18.72 -18.04 6.81
N ARG A 129 -18.50 -18.04 5.48
CA ARG A 129 -18.16 -16.83 4.72
C ARG A 129 -19.17 -15.69 4.89
N GLU A 130 -20.45 -16.00 5.03
CA GLU A 130 -21.51 -14.99 5.19
C GLU A 130 -21.42 -14.31 6.55
N THR A 131 -21.38 -15.07 7.64
CA THR A 131 -21.19 -14.55 9.00
C THR A 131 -19.93 -13.70 9.12
N VAL A 132 -18.81 -14.18 8.56
CA VAL A 132 -17.54 -13.41 8.56
C VAL A 132 -17.65 -12.14 7.70
N SER A 133 -18.39 -12.15 6.59
CA SER A 133 -18.60 -10.95 5.77
C SER A 133 -19.43 -9.88 6.47
N ILE A 134 -20.46 -10.29 7.23
CA ILE A 134 -21.27 -9.39 8.05
C ILE A 134 -20.40 -8.80 9.17
N ALA A 135 -19.62 -9.63 9.86
CA ALA A 135 -18.69 -9.17 10.88
C ALA A 135 -17.65 -8.18 10.31
N LEU A 136 -17.07 -8.46 9.13
CA LEU A 136 -16.16 -7.53 8.46
C LEU A 136 -16.84 -6.20 8.16
N HIS A 137 -18.10 -6.21 7.69
CA HIS A 137 -18.84 -4.99 7.42
C HIS A 137 -19.00 -4.14 8.69
N SER A 138 -19.45 -4.74 9.79
CA SER A 138 -19.61 -4.05 11.09
C SER A 138 -18.30 -3.47 11.60
N VAL A 139 -17.19 -4.22 11.51
CA VAL A 139 -15.87 -3.73 11.95
C VAL A 139 -15.36 -2.61 11.03
N LEU A 140 -15.66 -2.65 9.72
CA LEU A 140 -15.37 -1.53 8.83
C LEU A 140 -16.20 -0.29 9.18
N GLU A 141 -17.45 -0.42 9.57
CA GLU A 141 -18.23 0.71 10.09
C GLU A 141 -17.66 1.26 11.40
N ALA A 142 -17.18 0.39 12.29
CA ALA A 142 -16.51 0.79 13.53
C ALA A 142 -15.29 1.68 13.27
N SER A 143 -14.54 1.40 12.19
CA SER A 143 -13.35 2.17 11.78
C SER A 143 -13.64 3.65 11.45
N LEU A 144 -14.91 4.02 11.20
CA LEU A 144 -15.33 5.41 11.04
C LEU A 144 -15.31 6.20 12.35
N TYR A 145 -15.38 5.51 13.50
CA TYR A 145 -15.48 6.12 14.82
C TYR A 145 -14.20 5.97 15.64
N ALA A 146 -13.50 4.84 15.55
CA ALA A 146 -12.24 4.64 16.25
C ALA A 146 -11.36 3.60 15.58
N TYR A 147 -10.05 3.73 15.79
CA TYR A 147 -9.08 2.70 15.40
C TYR A 147 -8.53 1.93 16.60
N GLU A 148 -8.46 2.57 17.77
CA GLU A 148 -7.96 1.99 19.01
C GLU A 148 -9.11 1.90 20.02
N ILE A 149 -9.44 0.69 20.46
CA ILE A 149 -10.41 0.46 21.53
C ILE A 149 -9.63 0.07 22.80
N PRO A 150 -9.68 0.90 23.84
CA PRO A 150 -8.92 0.65 25.06
C PRO A 150 -9.57 -0.49 25.87
N ALA A 151 -8.75 -1.17 26.69
CA ALA A 151 -9.18 -2.36 27.45
C ALA A 151 -10.31 -2.06 28.45
N GLU A 152 -10.41 -0.82 28.90
CA GLU A 152 -11.48 -0.34 29.78
C GLU A 152 -12.87 -0.44 29.15
N ILE A 153 -12.96 -0.43 27.81
CA ILE A 153 -14.23 -0.55 27.08
C ILE A 153 -14.53 -2.01 26.73
N THR A 154 -13.51 -2.78 26.36
CA THR A 154 -13.67 -4.19 25.93
C THR A 154 -13.77 -5.16 27.11
N GLU A 155 -13.48 -4.70 28.33
CA GLU A 155 -13.39 -5.47 29.58
C GLU A 155 -12.35 -6.63 29.54
N LYS A 156 -11.58 -6.76 28.45
CA LYS A 156 -10.62 -7.84 28.22
C LYS A 156 -9.26 -7.27 27.83
N GLU A 157 -9.07 -7.01 26.54
CA GLU A 157 -7.81 -6.55 25.95
C GLU A 157 -8.04 -5.35 25.04
N ALA A 158 -7.01 -4.51 24.87
CA ALA A 158 -7.09 -3.42 23.91
C ALA A 158 -7.18 -4.01 22.49
N LEU A 159 -8.13 -3.49 21.71
CA LEU A 159 -8.36 -3.94 20.34
C LEU A 159 -7.87 -2.88 19.36
N LEU A 160 -7.18 -3.33 18.32
CA LEU A 160 -6.84 -2.52 17.17
C LEU A 160 -7.77 -2.89 16.02
N VAL A 161 -8.62 -1.95 15.62
CA VAL A 161 -9.62 -2.16 14.54
C VAL A 161 -8.94 -2.60 13.23
N PRO A 162 -7.82 -1.97 12.78
CA PRO A 162 -7.06 -2.48 11.64
C PRO A 162 -6.66 -3.96 11.72
N ASP A 163 -6.26 -4.47 12.90
CA ASP A 163 -5.90 -5.89 13.08
C ASP A 163 -7.12 -6.82 12.99
N LEU A 164 -8.29 -6.37 13.45
CA LEU A 164 -9.54 -7.12 13.30
C LEU A 164 -9.95 -7.18 11.83
N VAL A 165 -9.89 -6.05 11.12
CA VAL A 165 -10.12 -6.00 9.67
C VAL A 165 -9.15 -6.92 8.94
N ASP A 166 -7.85 -6.90 9.28
CA ASP A 166 -6.83 -7.78 8.67
C ASP A 166 -7.19 -9.26 8.80
N ARG A 167 -7.56 -9.70 10.01
CA ARG A 167 -7.95 -11.09 10.26
C ARG A 167 -9.21 -11.51 9.51
N LEU A 168 -10.25 -10.67 9.52
CA LEU A 168 -11.52 -10.95 8.84
C LEU A 168 -11.37 -10.93 7.31
N ALA A 169 -10.65 -9.95 6.80
CA ALA A 169 -10.34 -9.79 5.38
C ALA A 169 -9.52 -10.97 4.84
N ALA A 170 -8.50 -11.42 5.60
CA ALA A 170 -7.73 -12.60 5.27
C ALA A 170 -8.58 -13.88 5.28
N ALA A 171 -9.50 -14.03 6.24
CA ALA A 171 -10.43 -15.16 6.29
C ALA A 171 -11.36 -15.21 5.07
N LEU A 172 -11.68 -14.05 4.47
CA LEU A 172 -12.47 -13.94 3.24
C LEU A 172 -11.61 -13.94 1.96
N CYS A 173 -10.31 -14.22 2.08
CA CYS A 173 -9.38 -14.29 0.95
C CYS A 173 -9.22 -12.97 0.18
N ASN A 174 -9.47 -11.85 0.86
CA ASN A 174 -9.39 -10.52 0.28
C ASN A 174 -8.75 -9.55 1.29
N PRO A 175 -7.42 -9.44 1.34
CA PRO A 175 -6.70 -8.58 2.30
C PRO A 175 -6.71 -7.08 1.93
N TYR A 176 -7.25 -6.66 0.78
CA TYR A 176 -7.30 -5.24 0.38
C TYR A 176 -7.97 -4.29 1.38
N PRO A 177 -9.09 -4.64 2.05
CA PRO A 177 -9.74 -3.77 3.02
C PRO A 177 -8.82 -3.45 4.19
N ALA A 178 -8.02 -4.43 4.60
CA ALA A 178 -7.02 -4.26 5.63
C ALA A 178 -5.96 -3.23 5.22
N LEU A 179 -5.45 -3.33 3.98
CA LEU A 179 -4.50 -2.37 3.44
C LEU A 179 -5.01 -0.93 3.59
N ARG A 180 -6.26 -0.68 3.16
CA ARG A 180 -6.89 0.65 3.26
C ARG A 180 -7.01 1.11 4.71
N VAL A 181 -7.54 0.28 5.59
CA VAL A 181 -7.75 0.64 7.00
C VAL A 181 -6.43 0.91 7.73
N TRP A 182 -5.35 0.21 7.36
CA TRP A 182 -4.00 0.51 7.84
C TRP A 182 -3.48 1.87 7.35
N GLY A 183 -3.76 2.25 6.10
CA GLY A 183 -3.46 3.59 5.58
C GLY A 183 -4.24 4.68 6.30
N ASP A 184 -5.53 4.46 6.51
CA ASP A 184 -6.40 5.38 7.26
C ASP A 184 -5.94 5.52 8.73
N TYR A 185 -5.49 4.43 9.35
CA TYR A 185 -4.93 4.45 10.71
C TYR A 185 -3.60 5.21 10.77
N ALA A 186 -2.70 5.04 9.79
CA ALA A 186 -1.47 5.83 9.71
C ALA A 186 -1.78 7.33 9.59
N TYR A 187 -2.76 7.69 8.76
CA TYR A 187 -3.23 9.07 8.64
C TYR A 187 -3.87 9.59 9.94
N PHE A 188 -4.64 8.77 10.64
CA PHE A 188 -5.18 9.10 11.95
C PHE A 188 -4.07 9.42 12.96
N GLN A 189 -3.00 8.64 13.00
CA GLN A 189 -1.84 8.91 13.88
C GLN A 189 -1.18 10.26 13.54
N GLU A 190 -1.03 10.57 12.26
CA GLU A 190 -0.52 11.88 11.81
C GLU A 190 -1.41 13.03 12.27
N LYS A 191 -2.73 12.88 12.17
CA LYS A 191 -3.68 13.90 12.63
C LYS A 191 -3.72 14.04 14.15
N ARG A 192 -3.64 12.93 14.88
CA ARG A 192 -3.55 12.93 16.34
C ARG A 192 -2.28 13.65 16.80
N ALA A 193 -1.14 13.36 16.18
CA ALA A 193 0.12 14.04 16.47
C ALA A 193 0.08 15.54 16.12
N TYR A 194 -0.50 15.90 14.97
CA TYR A 194 -0.69 17.31 14.59
C TYR A 194 -1.57 18.07 15.58
N ARG A 195 -2.65 17.45 16.06
CA ARG A 195 -3.53 18.05 17.05
C ARG A 195 -2.81 18.34 18.37
N VAL A 196 -2.01 17.39 18.86
CA VAL A 196 -1.19 17.59 20.07
C VAL A 196 -0.25 18.79 19.89
N LEU A 197 0.33 18.97 18.70
CA LEU A 197 1.17 20.12 18.38
C LEU A 197 0.38 21.44 18.40
N LEU A 198 -0.83 21.48 17.82
CA LEU A 198 -1.70 22.66 17.85
C LEU A 198 -2.19 23.02 19.26
N GLU A 199 -2.47 22.02 20.09
CA GLU A 199 -2.86 22.24 21.48
C GLU A 199 -1.71 22.83 22.31
N ALA A 200 -0.47 22.40 22.04
CA ALA A 200 0.72 22.97 22.65
C ALA A 200 1.07 24.37 22.13
N ASP A 201 0.74 24.67 20.86
CA ASP A 201 1.11 25.89 20.18
C ASP A 201 0.01 26.40 19.23
N LYS A 202 -0.77 27.37 19.71
CA LYS A 202 -1.91 27.92 18.96
C LYS A 202 -1.51 28.73 17.72
N ASP A 203 -0.27 29.23 17.67
CA ASP A 203 0.24 30.03 16.56
C ASP A 203 1.06 29.18 15.56
N LEU A 204 1.09 27.86 15.75
CA LEU A 204 1.86 26.95 14.91
C LEU A 204 1.51 27.06 13.42
N GLU A 205 0.23 27.22 13.09
CA GLU A 205 -0.21 27.33 11.70
C GLU A 205 0.25 28.63 11.02
N LEU A 206 0.41 29.70 11.80
CA LEU A 206 0.94 30.97 11.33
C LEU A 206 2.45 30.90 11.10
N ARG A 207 3.17 30.11 11.91
CA ARG A 207 4.64 29.96 11.81
C ARG A 207 5.09 28.98 10.74
N LEU A 208 4.28 27.97 10.44
CA LEU A 208 4.61 26.94 9.45
C LEU A 208 3.58 26.98 8.31
N PRO A 209 3.66 27.95 7.38
CA PRO A 209 2.66 28.09 6.33
C PRO A 209 2.73 26.97 5.29
N PHE A 210 3.88 26.28 5.16
CA PHE A 210 4.10 25.30 4.11
C PHE A 210 3.70 23.87 4.55
N PRO A 211 2.92 23.13 3.73
CA PRO A 211 2.50 21.77 4.06
C PRO A 211 3.65 20.79 4.33
N ALA A 212 4.76 20.90 3.59
CA ALA A 212 5.91 20.01 3.75
C ALA A 212 6.60 20.19 5.12
N GLU A 213 6.68 21.43 5.63
CA GLU A 213 7.25 21.69 6.95
C GLU A 213 6.36 21.16 8.06
N LYS A 214 5.03 21.29 7.91
CA LYS A 214 4.04 20.70 8.83
C LYS A 214 4.17 19.18 8.85
N GLU A 215 4.28 18.55 7.69
CA GLU A 215 4.44 17.10 7.58
C GLU A 215 5.74 16.64 8.27
N LEU A 216 6.87 17.29 7.99
CA LEU A 216 8.14 16.95 8.65
C LEU A 216 8.06 17.10 10.18
N LEU A 217 7.40 18.15 10.67
CA LEU A 217 7.20 18.33 12.11
C LEU A 217 6.34 17.20 12.70
N VAL A 218 5.25 16.82 12.03
CA VAL A 218 4.40 15.68 12.45
C VAL A 218 5.17 14.37 12.40
N LEU A 219 5.94 14.12 11.35
CA LEU A 219 6.76 12.92 11.26
C LEU A 219 7.85 12.90 12.34
N SER A 220 8.36 14.05 12.75
CA SER A 220 9.37 14.15 13.82
C SER A 220 8.80 13.73 15.18
N THR A 221 7.53 14.05 15.48
CA THR A 221 6.87 13.62 16.73
C THR A 221 6.52 12.13 16.71
N LEU A 222 6.35 11.57 15.50
CA LEU A 222 6.07 10.15 15.25
C LEU A 222 7.33 9.30 15.05
N LYS A 223 8.52 9.90 15.08
CA LYS A 223 9.78 9.17 14.92
C LYS A 223 9.92 8.08 15.97
N ASN A 224 10.29 6.88 15.55
CA ASN A 224 10.42 5.68 16.37
C ASN A 224 9.15 5.24 17.11
N ARG A 225 7.97 5.77 16.76
CA ARG A 225 6.69 5.30 17.33
C ARG A 225 6.29 3.98 16.67
N GLY A 226 6.29 2.91 17.48
CA GLY A 226 6.04 1.54 17.01
C GLY A 226 4.71 1.38 16.26
N GLU A 227 3.62 1.95 16.81
CA GLU A 227 2.28 1.88 16.21
C GLU A 227 2.21 2.52 14.83
N TYR A 228 2.79 3.72 14.68
CA TYR A 228 2.82 4.43 13.40
C TYR A 228 3.68 3.70 12.35
N ILE A 229 4.88 3.24 12.75
CA ILE A 229 5.76 2.46 11.88
C ILE A 229 5.09 1.15 11.45
N MET A 230 4.39 0.48 12.37
CA MET A 230 3.61 -0.72 12.07
C MET A 230 2.49 -0.41 11.06
N ALA A 231 1.73 0.66 11.29
CA ALA A 231 0.65 1.07 10.40
C ALA A 231 1.16 1.33 8.98
N LEU A 232 2.24 2.09 8.82
CA LEU A 232 2.86 2.34 7.51
C LEU A 232 3.38 1.05 6.84
N ARG A 233 3.94 0.11 7.60
CA ARG A 233 4.42 -1.18 7.06
C ARG A 233 3.29 -2.06 6.58
N ARG A 234 2.24 -2.16 7.39
CA ARG A 234 1.03 -2.92 7.05
C ARG A 234 0.34 -2.30 5.85
N TYR A 235 0.28 -0.97 5.79
CA TYR A 235 -0.24 -0.24 4.64
C TYR A 235 0.60 -0.43 3.37
N ALA A 236 1.93 -0.53 3.48
CA ALA A 236 2.77 -0.84 2.33
C ALA A 236 2.49 -2.24 1.75
N GLY A 237 1.98 -3.18 2.58
CA GLY A 237 1.62 -4.54 2.18
C GLY A 237 2.82 -5.45 1.86
N GLY A 238 4.04 -4.99 2.10
CA GLY A 238 5.27 -5.76 1.88
C GLY A 238 6.32 -5.00 1.07
N ALA A 239 7.42 -5.69 0.76
CA ALA A 239 8.49 -5.14 -0.06
C ALA A 239 8.12 -5.15 -1.56
N ALA A 240 8.66 -4.21 -2.31
CA ALA A 240 8.63 -4.19 -3.75
C ALA A 240 9.35 -5.42 -4.33
N PRO A 241 8.78 -6.02 -5.39
CA PRO A 241 9.45 -7.05 -6.18
C PRO A 241 10.87 -6.63 -6.56
N ALA A 242 11.80 -7.58 -6.54
CA ALA A 242 13.18 -7.32 -6.97
C ALA A 242 13.25 -7.06 -8.48
N ASP A 243 12.45 -7.78 -9.26
CA ASP A 243 12.28 -7.51 -10.68
C ASP A 243 11.14 -6.49 -10.89
N PRO A 244 11.41 -5.28 -11.42
CA PRO A 244 10.37 -4.28 -11.67
C PRO A 244 9.35 -4.72 -12.73
N GLU A 245 9.69 -5.71 -13.58
CA GLU A 245 8.80 -6.29 -14.59
C GLU A 245 7.97 -7.47 -14.05
N GLU A 246 8.22 -7.90 -12.81
CA GLU A 246 7.46 -9.00 -12.21
C GLU A 246 5.96 -8.66 -12.22
N PRO A 247 5.09 -9.58 -12.69
CA PRO A 247 3.66 -9.37 -12.71
C PRO A 247 3.15 -9.20 -11.27
N CYS A 248 2.56 -8.05 -11.00
CA CYS A 248 1.97 -7.75 -9.71
C CYS A 248 0.70 -8.58 -9.51
N THR A 249 0.88 -9.73 -8.86
CA THR A 249 -0.19 -10.66 -8.49
C THR A 249 -0.47 -10.63 -6.98
N ASP A 250 0.33 -9.86 -6.23
CA ASP A 250 0.26 -9.74 -4.78
C ASP A 250 -0.40 -8.44 -4.32
N PHE A 251 -1.01 -8.52 -3.13
CA PHE A 251 -1.70 -7.46 -2.41
C PHE A 251 -0.74 -6.43 -1.78
N ARG A 252 0.12 -5.81 -2.59
CA ARG A 252 1.12 -4.83 -2.13
C ARG A 252 0.77 -3.44 -2.64
N LEU A 253 1.00 -2.40 -1.83
CA LEU A 253 0.67 -1.02 -2.22
C LEU A 253 1.42 -0.59 -3.49
N VAL A 254 2.68 -1.02 -3.65
CA VAL A 254 3.49 -0.77 -4.85
C VAL A 254 2.86 -1.31 -6.15
N CYS A 255 2.04 -2.35 -6.04
CA CYS A 255 1.36 -2.95 -7.18
C CYS A 255 0.10 -2.19 -7.58
N ILE A 256 -0.52 -1.49 -6.64
CA ILE A 256 -1.81 -0.81 -6.79
C ILE A 256 -1.59 0.68 -7.07
N ALA A 257 -0.78 1.33 -6.24
CA ALA A 257 -0.50 2.76 -6.25
C ALA A 257 1.00 2.99 -6.00
N PRO A 258 1.87 2.79 -7.01
CA PRO A 258 3.32 2.87 -6.84
C PRO A 258 3.81 4.27 -6.42
N ASP A 259 3.15 5.35 -6.86
CA ASP A 259 3.46 6.71 -6.40
C ASP A 259 3.15 6.90 -4.91
N GLU A 260 2.05 6.30 -4.43
CA GLU A 260 1.70 6.32 -3.01
C GLU A 260 2.65 5.46 -2.18
N ALA A 261 2.99 4.26 -2.68
CA ALA A 261 3.99 3.40 -2.05
C ALA A 261 5.35 4.10 -1.88
N ALA A 262 5.77 4.91 -2.87
CA ALA A 262 6.98 5.71 -2.76
C ALA A 262 6.90 6.73 -1.60
N ARG A 263 5.79 7.48 -1.50
CA ARG A 263 5.55 8.44 -0.41
C ARG A 263 5.50 7.78 0.97
N ILE A 264 4.81 6.64 1.09
CA ILE A 264 4.74 5.87 2.33
C ILE A 264 6.12 5.32 2.72
N THR A 265 6.92 4.89 1.74
CA THR A 265 8.29 4.45 2.00
C THR A 265 9.19 5.60 2.44
N ASP A 266 9.03 6.82 1.90
CA ASP A 266 9.71 8.03 2.40
C ASP A 266 9.37 8.29 3.88
N LYS A 267 8.08 8.22 4.25
CA LYS A 267 7.64 8.35 5.65
C LYS A 267 8.25 7.27 6.55
N LEU A 268 8.30 6.03 6.08
CA LEU A 268 8.94 4.92 6.79
C LEU A 268 10.43 5.18 7.01
N ILE A 269 11.15 5.65 5.99
CA ILE A 269 12.58 5.98 6.09
C ILE A 269 12.79 7.09 7.12
N TYR A 270 11.96 8.13 7.10
CA TYR A 270 12.09 9.25 8.03
C TYR A 270 11.82 8.84 9.50
N THR A 271 10.82 7.98 9.71
CA THR A 271 10.33 7.64 11.06
C THR A 271 10.95 6.37 11.65
N SER A 272 11.55 5.50 10.85
CA SER A 272 12.14 4.25 11.32
C SER A 272 13.50 4.47 11.99
N PRO A 273 13.91 3.55 12.90
CA PRO A 273 15.27 3.55 13.44
C PRO A 273 16.31 3.16 12.39
N ASP A 274 17.55 3.57 12.64
CA ASP A 274 18.67 3.49 11.69
C ASP A 274 18.99 2.04 11.23
N ASP A 275 18.80 1.06 12.11
CA ASP A 275 19.04 -0.38 11.87
C ASP A 275 18.12 -0.99 10.80
N ARG A 276 17.13 -0.25 10.33
CA ARG A 276 16.16 -0.72 9.33
C ARG A 276 16.23 0.04 8.01
N LEU A 277 17.04 1.09 7.93
CA LEU A 277 17.07 2.00 6.79
C LEU A 277 17.61 1.33 5.53
N GLY A 278 18.58 0.43 5.65
CA GLY A 278 19.17 -0.28 4.52
C GLY A 278 18.13 -0.96 3.63
N MET A 279 17.28 -1.78 4.25
CA MET A 279 16.20 -2.48 3.56
C MET A 279 15.11 -1.54 3.05
N LEU A 280 14.82 -0.43 3.74
CA LEU A 280 13.83 0.55 3.28
C LEU A 280 14.32 1.33 2.06
N TYR A 281 15.59 1.70 2.02
CA TYR A 281 16.20 2.32 0.85
C TYR A 281 16.22 1.37 -0.35
N LEU A 282 16.59 0.10 -0.13
CA LEU A 282 16.55 -0.93 -1.17
C LEU A 282 15.13 -1.07 -1.73
N ASN A 283 14.15 -1.12 -0.84
CA ASN A 283 12.74 -1.19 -1.21
C ASN A 283 12.31 0.02 -2.06
N GLN A 284 12.70 1.22 -1.65
CA GLN A 284 12.35 2.44 -2.36
C GLN A 284 12.97 2.53 -3.75
N ALA A 285 14.22 2.08 -3.91
CA ALA A 285 14.88 2.02 -5.20
C ALA A 285 14.08 1.17 -6.20
N ARG A 286 13.61 0.00 -5.76
CA ARG A 286 12.77 -0.90 -6.58
C ARG A 286 11.42 -0.28 -6.95
N ILE A 287 10.80 0.48 -6.04
CA ILE A 287 9.58 1.24 -6.33
C ILE A 287 9.83 2.25 -7.47
N TYR A 288 10.94 3.02 -7.40
CA TYR A 288 11.30 3.98 -8.45
C TYR A 288 11.54 3.31 -9.80
N LEU A 289 12.18 2.14 -9.83
CA LEU A 289 12.35 1.39 -11.07
C LEU A 289 11.03 0.93 -11.68
N ARG A 290 10.05 0.56 -10.84
CA ARG A 290 8.71 0.16 -11.29
C ARG A 290 7.89 1.32 -11.86
N LEU A 291 8.12 2.56 -11.41
CA LEU A 291 7.46 3.75 -11.96
C LEU A 291 7.85 4.04 -13.42
N LYS A 292 8.97 3.48 -13.90
CA LYS A 292 9.44 3.56 -15.31
C LYS A 292 9.61 4.98 -15.86
N ARG A 293 9.73 6.01 -15.01
CA ARG A 293 10.03 7.39 -15.44
C ARG A 293 11.55 7.56 -15.56
N LYS A 294 11.99 8.40 -16.51
CA LYS A 294 13.42 8.63 -16.75
C LYS A 294 14.13 9.19 -15.52
N ASP A 295 13.51 10.15 -14.84
CA ASP A 295 14.08 10.81 -13.65
C ASP A 295 14.11 9.89 -12.41
N ASP A 296 13.31 8.81 -12.42
CA ASP A 296 13.25 7.89 -11.28
C ASP A 296 14.42 6.89 -11.28
N ARG A 297 15.14 6.71 -12.40
CA ARG A 297 16.35 5.87 -12.43
C ARG A 297 17.48 6.43 -11.57
N GLU A 298 17.75 7.73 -11.67
CA GLU A 298 18.77 8.39 -10.83
C GLU A 298 18.35 8.41 -9.36
N LYS A 299 17.05 8.58 -9.08
CA LYS A 299 16.53 8.42 -7.71
C LYS A 299 16.75 7.00 -7.19
N ALA A 300 16.52 5.97 -8.01
CA ALA A 300 16.77 4.58 -7.64
C ALA A 300 18.26 4.35 -7.32
N LEU A 301 19.19 4.88 -8.13
CA LEU A 301 20.63 4.81 -7.85
C LEU A 301 20.97 5.45 -6.50
N ASN A 302 20.50 6.67 -6.24
CA ASN A 302 20.71 7.35 -4.96
C ASN A 302 20.15 6.54 -3.77
N ARG A 303 19.01 5.86 -3.95
CA ARG A 303 18.46 4.99 -2.90
C ARG A 303 19.27 3.71 -2.74
N PHE A 304 19.74 3.08 -3.80
CA PHE A 304 20.65 1.93 -3.68
C PHE A 304 21.93 2.32 -2.93
N GLU A 305 22.52 3.49 -3.21
CA GLU A 305 23.68 3.99 -2.46
C GLU A 305 23.38 4.08 -0.96
N GLY A 306 22.23 4.65 -0.58
CA GLY A 306 21.76 4.65 0.80
C GLY A 306 21.66 3.23 1.40
N ALA A 307 21.16 2.27 0.64
CA ALA A 307 21.06 0.87 1.05
C ALA A 307 22.42 0.16 1.22
N THR A 308 23.50 0.68 0.60
CA THR A 308 24.85 0.12 0.80
C THR A 308 25.48 0.46 2.15
N SER A 309 24.90 1.41 2.89
CA SER A 309 25.40 1.80 4.22
C SER A 309 25.11 0.76 5.32
N ASP A 310 24.21 -0.20 5.05
CA ASP A 310 23.82 -1.27 5.96
C ASP A 310 24.26 -2.63 5.40
N ARG A 311 24.99 -3.38 6.23
CA ARG A 311 25.52 -4.70 5.89
C ARG A 311 24.43 -5.70 5.47
N SER A 312 23.22 -5.57 6.02
CA SER A 312 22.11 -6.49 5.72
C SER A 312 21.57 -6.34 4.30
N SER A 313 21.68 -5.15 3.71
CA SER A 313 21.21 -4.85 2.35
C SER A 313 22.33 -4.60 1.35
N GLU A 314 23.58 -4.44 1.79
CA GLU A 314 24.70 -4.00 0.95
C GLU A 314 24.92 -4.86 -0.30
N VAL A 315 24.98 -6.19 -0.15
CA VAL A 315 25.22 -7.10 -1.28
C VAL A 315 24.11 -6.97 -2.33
N GLN A 316 22.85 -7.01 -1.89
CA GLN A 316 21.71 -6.91 -2.80
C GLN A 316 21.63 -5.54 -3.48
N ALA A 317 21.85 -4.47 -2.72
CA ALA A 317 21.84 -3.11 -3.24
C ALA A 317 22.91 -2.90 -4.30
N ARG A 318 24.13 -3.41 -4.09
CA ARG A 318 25.22 -3.31 -5.08
C ARG A 318 24.96 -4.15 -6.32
N LEU A 319 24.36 -5.34 -6.18
CA LEU A 319 23.97 -6.18 -7.33
C LEU A 319 22.96 -5.46 -8.22
N GLU A 320 21.88 -4.94 -7.63
CA GLU A 320 20.82 -4.24 -8.37
C GLU A 320 21.30 -2.90 -8.93
N MET A 321 22.08 -2.14 -8.17
CA MET A 321 22.71 -0.91 -8.64
C MET A 321 23.64 -1.18 -9.83
N GLY A 322 24.49 -2.19 -9.75
CA GLY A 322 25.37 -2.58 -10.85
C GLY A 322 24.59 -3.00 -12.10
N ALA A 323 23.50 -3.75 -11.94
CA ALA A 323 22.65 -4.18 -13.03
C ALA A 323 21.95 -2.99 -13.73
N LEU A 324 21.49 -2.02 -12.95
CA LEU A 324 20.89 -0.78 -13.46
C LEU A 324 21.92 0.05 -14.24
N LEU A 325 23.11 0.26 -13.67
CA LEU A 325 24.21 0.98 -14.31
C LEU A 325 24.64 0.30 -15.63
N ALA A 326 24.72 -1.04 -15.65
CA ALA A 326 25.01 -1.80 -16.86
C ALA A 326 23.93 -1.62 -17.94
N THR A 327 22.65 -1.64 -17.53
CA THR A 327 21.51 -1.38 -18.41
C THR A 327 21.59 0.02 -19.04
N ASP A 328 22.04 1.01 -18.27
CA ASP A 328 22.28 2.38 -18.73
C ASP A 328 23.60 2.57 -19.47
N ARG A 329 24.34 1.47 -19.74
CA ARG A 329 25.67 1.45 -20.38
C ARG A 329 26.74 2.25 -19.64
N ARG A 330 26.55 2.52 -18.35
CA ARG A 330 27.53 3.14 -17.43
C ARG A 330 28.49 2.08 -16.90
N TYR A 331 29.20 1.41 -17.82
CA TYR A 331 29.96 0.19 -17.50
C TYR A 331 31.12 0.42 -16.52
N ASP A 332 31.79 1.57 -16.57
CA ASP A 332 32.86 1.89 -15.61
C ASP A 332 32.33 1.95 -14.17
N GLU A 333 31.13 2.48 -13.99
CA GLU A 333 30.49 2.58 -12.68
C GLU A 333 29.98 1.22 -12.21
N ALA A 334 29.37 0.45 -13.11
CA ALA A 334 28.97 -0.92 -12.84
C ALA A 334 30.17 -1.81 -12.47
N TYR A 335 31.32 -1.59 -13.13
CA TYR A 335 32.57 -2.29 -12.82
C TYR A 335 33.08 -1.98 -11.41
N ARG A 336 32.98 -0.72 -10.97
CA ARG A 336 33.32 -0.35 -9.57
C ARG A 336 32.45 -1.09 -8.56
N GLN A 337 31.15 -1.22 -8.82
CA GLN A 337 30.26 -1.98 -7.93
C GLN A 337 30.63 -3.46 -7.89
N LEU A 338 30.97 -4.05 -9.05
CA LEU A 338 31.45 -5.42 -9.13
C LEU A 338 32.73 -5.66 -8.35
N HIS A 339 33.73 -4.76 -8.46
CA HIS A 339 34.96 -4.88 -7.68
C HIS A 339 34.69 -4.83 -6.17
N ILE A 340 33.78 -3.97 -5.72
CA ILE A 340 33.43 -3.91 -4.30
C ILE A 340 32.72 -5.20 -3.86
N LEU A 341 31.76 -5.69 -4.65
CA LEU A 341 31.10 -6.98 -4.41
C LEU A 341 32.09 -8.15 -4.38
N ASP A 342 33.11 -8.14 -5.26
CA ASP A 342 34.16 -9.14 -5.34
C ASP A 342 34.91 -9.30 -4.01
N VAL A 343 35.16 -8.16 -3.34
CA VAL A 343 35.82 -8.08 -2.03
C VAL A 343 34.87 -8.52 -0.91
N ILE A 344 33.63 -8.03 -0.89
CA ILE A 344 32.66 -8.31 0.18
C ILE A 344 32.23 -9.79 0.18
N MET A 345 31.95 -10.35 -1.00
CA MET A 345 31.47 -11.72 -1.15
C MET A 345 32.60 -12.75 -1.10
N GLY A 346 33.84 -12.32 -1.40
CA GLY A 346 35.03 -13.17 -1.35
C GLY A 346 34.83 -14.50 -2.13
N PRO A 347 35.04 -15.68 -1.51
CA PRO A 347 34.87 -16.97 -2.17
C PRO A 347 33.44 -17.27 -2.66
N GLU A 348 32.42 -16.68 -2.05
CA GLU A 348 31.01 -16.99 -2.37
C GLU A 348 30.57 -16.43 -3.72
N ARG A 349 31.28 -15.42 -4.24
CA ARG A 349 30.97 -14.75 -5.51
C ARG A 349 30.86 -15.69 -6.70
N LYS A 350 31.70 -16.74 -6.75
CA LYS A 350 31.68 -17.72 -7.87
C LYS A 350 30.45 -18.62 -7.82
N ARG A 351 29.86 -18.82 -6.64
CA ARG A 351 28.64 -19.61 -6.45
C ARG A 351 27.37 -18.78 -6.61
N ASN A 352 27.45 -17.48 -6.36
CA ASN A 352 26.30 -16.59 -6.48
C ASN A 352 25.93 -16.37 -7.96
N ARG A 353 24.71 -16.77 -8.33
CA ARG A 353 24.20 -16.68 -9.71
C ARG A 353 24.04 -15.24 -10.18
N GLU A 354 23.53 -14.36 -9.33
CA GLU A 354 23.28 -12.95 -9.65
C GLU A 354 24.58 -12.20 -9.87
N PHE A 355 25.58 -12.42 -9.01
CA PHE A 355 26.92 -11.86 -9.18
C PHE A 355 27.54 -12.29 -10.51
N ARG A 356 27.49 -13.59 -10.85
CA ARG A 356 28.02 -14.10 -12.13
C ARG A 356 27.33 -13.48 -13.33
N ALA A 357 26.00 -13.40 -13.30
CA ALA A 357 25.21 -12.79 -14.36
C ALA A 357 25.59 -11.32 -14.56
N LEU A 358 25.71 -10.56 -13.46
CA LEU A 358 26.14 -9.17 -13.48
C LEU A 358 27.58 -9.02 -14.00
N ALA A 359 28.53 -9.79 -13.47
CA ALA A 359 29.93 -9.77 -13.86
C ALA A 359 30.08 -10.02 -15.36
N ARG A 360 29.39 -11.03 -15.89
CA ARG A 360 29.38 -11.33 -17.32
C ARG A 360 28.79 -10.17 -18.14
N SER A 361 27.65 -9.61 -17.71
CA SER A 361 26.99 -8.51 -18.41
C SER A 361 27.90 -7.27 -18.51
N VAL A 362 28.50 -6.85 -17.39
CA VAL A 362 29.38 -5.67 -17.34
C VAL A 362 30.66 -5.90 -18.13
N LEU A 363 31.30 -7.06 -17.99
CA LEU A 363 32.56 -7.35 -18.68
C LEU A 363 32.36 -7.41 -20.20
N ILE A 364 31.30 -8.07 -20.69
CA ILE A 364 30.92 -8.05 -22.11
C ILE A 364 30.65 -6.62 -22.58
N GLY A 365 29.85 -5.85 -21.82
CA GLY A 365 29.54 -4.46 -22.14
C GLY A 365 30.76 -3.56 -22.23
N SER A 366 31.79 -3.84 -21.43
CA SER A 366 33.10 -3.17 -21.45
C SER A 366 34.09 -3.71 -22.49
N GLY A 367 33.71 -4.70 -23.30
CA GLY A 367 34.58 -5.32 -24.31
C GLY A 367 35.59 -6.36 -23.77
N ARG A 368 35.44 -6.77 -22.50
CA ARG A 368 36.30 -7.71 -21.78
C ARG A 368 35.77 -9.14 -21.87
N PHE A 369 35.73 -9.68 -23.08
CA PHE A 369 35.08 -10.96 -23.37
C PHE A 369 35.79 -12.16 -22.72
N VAL A 370 37.11 -12.14 -22.66
CA VAL A 370 37.91 -13.24 -22.08
C VAL A 370 37.66 -13.33 -20.57
N GLU A 371 37.57 -12.19 -19.89
CA GLU A 371 37.27 -12.12 -18.47
C GLU A 371 35.82 -12.45 -18.16
N ALA A 372 34.88 -12.04 -19.03
CA ALA A 372 33.47 -12.38 -18.89
C ALA A 372 33.23 -13.90 -18.90
N ASP A 373 34.00 -14.62 -19.71
CA ASP A 373 33.93 -16.08 -19.82
C ASP A 373 34.29 -16.80 -18.51
N CYS A 374 35.07 -16.17 -17.63
CA CYS A 374 35.39 -16.71 -16.31
C CYS A 374 34.18 -16.78 -15.36
N PHE A 375 33.08 -16.10 -15.69
CA PHE A 375 31.83 -16.13 -14.94
C PHE A 375 30.71 -16.91 -15.67
N SER A 376 31.04 -17.65 -16.74
CA SER A 376 30.10 -18.52 -17.44
C SER A 376 29.77 -19.79 -16.64
N GLU A 377 28.57 -20.36 -16.82
CA GLU A 377 28.19 -21.65 -16.20
C GLU A 377 29.07 -22.81 -16.70
N GLU A 378 29.59 -22.72 -17.92
CA GLU A 378 30.47 -23.73 -18.52
C GLU A 378 31.86 -23.77 -17.88
N ALA A 379 32.33 -22.65 -17.31
CA ALA A 379 33.62 -22.58 -16.62
C ALA A 379 33.67 -23.50 -15.37
N GLU A 380 32.52 -23.86 -14.79
CA GLU A 380 32.44 -24.81 -13.67
C GLU A 380 32.49 -26.29 -14.13
N ARG A 381 32.08 -26.59 -15.38
CA ARG A 381 31.98 -27.96 -15.90
C ARG A 381 33.23 -28.44 -16.65
N GLY A 382 34.00 -27.53 -17.23
CA GLY A 382 35.15 -27.84 -18.10
C GLY A 382 36.54 -27.81 -17.44
N GLY A 383 36.61 -27.53 -16.14
CA GLY A 383 37.88 -27.25 -15.44
C GLY A 383 38.33 -25.79 -15.58
N PRO A 384 39.29 -25.33 -14.75
CA PRO A 384 39.69 -23.93 -14.71
C PRO A 384 40.42 -23.53 -16.00
N ARG A 385 39.81 -22.63 -16.79
CA ARG A 385 40.45 -22.05 -17.98
C ARG A 385 41.70 -21.26 -17.55
N PRO A 386 42.82 -21.29 -18.29
CA PRO A 386 44.08 -20.63 -17.91
C PRO A 386 43.92 -19.14 -17.57
N ALA A 387 43.09 -18.42 -18.33
CA ALA A 387 42.80 -17.00 -18.09
C ALA A 387 42.01 -16.73 -16.80
N CYS A 388 41.40 -17.76 -16.19
CA CYS A 388 40.50 -17.66 -15.04
C CYS A 388 41.11 -18.18 -13.72
N VAL A 389 42.31 -18.76 -13.77
CA VAL A 389 42.97 -19.34 -12.58
C VAL A 389 43.34 -18.26 -11.57
N ASP A 390 43.86 -17.12 -12.06
CA ASP A 390 44.33 -16.00 -11.23
C ASP A 390 43.51 -14.71 -11.40
N PHE A 391 42.42 -14.76 -12.18
CA PHE A 391 41.62 -13.58 -12.46
C PHE A 391 40.91 -13.06 -11.20
N LYS A 392 41.21 -11.81 -10.85
CA LYS A 392 40.53 -11.01 -9.83
C LYS A 392 40.00 -9.75 -10.49
N LEU A 393 38.78 -9.34 -10.10
CA LEU A 393 38.14 -8.12 -10.59
C LEU A 393 38.87 -6.88 -10.09
#